data_AF-A0A9P8JQ48-F1
#
_entry.id   AF-A0A9P8JQ48-F1
#
_cell.length_a   1.000
_cell.length_b   1.000
_cell.length_c   1.000
_cell.angle_alpha   90.00
_cell.angle_beta   90.00
_cell.angle_gamma   90.00
#
_symmetry.space_group_name_H-M   'P 1'
#
loop_
_entity.id
_entity.type
_entity.pdbx_description
1 polymer ?
#
loop_
_entity_poly.entity_id
_entity_poly.type
_entity_poly.pdbx_seq_one_letter_code
_entity_poly.pdbx_strand_id
1 'polypeptide(L)'
;KQSFAVIETLIRHLHSLSRTYPGTIGKAFRTHMSAMHESGVFNAGDLVILTAISSIYPTSDHFHQVVTPAITLMGRWLEMNAPAPANLATGAFIVALCIKYQSLSKRYIPEAVRYTVKALQLRPQPSEKDLQPHVNNLLAMAELWSAKTAFGQIFSPAALSALQALKGQKKSSQHLSIMLSQARLRRRPLELHHHRPLPIRTSIPKFEENFNPDKHYDPDRERADAAKLKKEYKRERKGAVRELRKDANFIAREQLREKKERDAEYEKKYKRLVAEIQGEEGHEAKQYEREKRMRKSKR
;
A
#
# COMPACT_ATOMS: atom_id res chain seq x y z
N LYS A 1 -2.21 46.80 -38.84
CA LYS A 1 -2.25 45.38 -38.41
C LYS A 1 -0.83 44.84 -38.49
N GLN A 2 -0.25 44.33 -37.39
CA GLN A 2 1.10 43.75 -37.42
C GLN A 2 1.12 42.47 -38.27
N SER A 3 2.25 42.18 -38.91
CA SER A 3 2.40 40.99 -39.76
C SER A 3 2.40 39.71 -38.92
N PHE A 4 1.66 38.68 -39.36
CA PHE A 4 1.64 37.37 -38.71
C PHE A 4 3.03 36.73 -38.60
N ALA A 5 3.91 36.98 -39.58
CA ALA A 5 5.28 36.49 -39.55
C ALA A 5 6.10 37.07 -38.38
N VAL A 6 5.82 38.34 -38.01
CA VAL A 6 6.46 38.99 -36.86
C VAL A 6 5.97 38.35 -35.57
N ILE A 7 4.65 38.13 -35.44
CA ILE A 7 4.05 37.47 -34.27
C ILE A 7 4.62 36.06 -34.08
N GLU A 8 4.74 35.27 -35.15
CA GLU A 8 5.31 33.93 -35.07
C GLU A 8 6.78 33.96 -34.61
N THR A 9 7.55 34.91 -35.12
CA THR A 9 8.95 35.11 -34.72
C THR A 9 9.05 35.50 -33.23
N LEU A 10 8.17 36.37 -32.75
CA LEU A 10 8.08 36.72 -31.33
C LEU A 10 7.72 35.51 -30.46
N ILE A 11 6.77 34.66 -30.87
CA ILE A 11 6.44 33.43 -30.15
C ILE A 11 7.64 32.49 -30.06
N ARG A 12 8.45 32.39 -31.13
CA ARG A 12 9.67 31.56 -31.15
C ARG A 12 10.73 32.09 -30.18
N HIS A 13 10.93 33.41 -30.14
CA HIS A 13 11.83 34.02 -29.15
C HIS A 13 11.31 33.85 -27.73
N LEU A 14 10.00 33.97 -27.51
CA LEU A 14 9.38 33.75 -26.20
C LEU A 14 9.52 32.30 -25.75
N HIS A 15 9.41 31.32 -26.65
CA HIS A 15 9.74 29.92 -26.37
C HIS A 15 11.21 29.74 -25.98
N SER A 16 12.14 30.41 -26.67
CA SER A 16 13.55 30.36 -26.28
C SER A 16 13.76 30.91 -24.86
N LEU A 17 13.11 32.03 -24.53
CA LEU A 17 13.19 32.64 -23.20
C LEU A 17 12.51 31.79 -22.12
N SER A 18 11.44 31.06 -22.45
CA SER A 18 10.74 30.20 -21.48
C SER A 18 11.58 29.01 -21.03
N ARG A 19 12.60 28.63 -21.81
CA ARG A 19 13.60 27.63 -21.40
C ARG A 19 14.55 28.16 -20.34
N THR A 20 14.92 29.44 -20.43
CA THR A 20 15.82 30.09 -19.46
C THR A 20 15.08 30.57 -18.21
N TYR A 21 13.87 31.10 -18.37
CA TYR A 21 13.08 31.68 -17.28
C TYR A 21 11.64 31.13 -17.22
N PRO A 22 11.47 29.82 -16.94
CA PRO A 22 10.15 29.17 -16.97
C PRO A 22 9.19 29.72 -15.92
N GLY A 23 9.67 30.03 -14.72
CA GLY A 23 8.83 30.50 -13.60
C GLY A 23 8.22 31.89 -13.84
N THR A 24 9.02 32.84 -14.35
CA THR A 24 8.56 34.22 -14.60
C THR A 24 7.57 34.26 -15.77
N ILE A 25 7.87 33.55 -16.87
CA ILE A 25 7.00 33.47 -18.04
C ILE A 25 5.71 32.72 -17.71
N GLY A 26 5.81 31.61 -16.97
CA GLY A 26 4.64 30.89 -16.48
C GLY A 26 3.73 31.77 -15.62
N LYS A 27 4.30 32.54 -14.69
CA LYS A 27 3.55 33.51 -13.87
C LYS A 27 2.90 34.59 -14.72
N ALA A 28 3.61 35.14 -15.71
CA ALA A 28 3.06 36.17 -16.61
C ALA A 28 1.86 35.65 -17.42
N PHE A 29 1.96 34.45 -17.99
CA PHE A 29 0.82 33.82 -18.67
C PHE A 29 -0.36 33.61 -17.72
N ARG A 30 -0.11 33.16 -16.48
CA ARG A 30 -1.17 32.98 -15.49
C ARG A 30 -1.85 34.29 -15.12
N THR A 31 -1.09 35.36 -14.87
CA THR A 31 -1.66 36.68 -14.58
C THR A 31 -2.54 37.16 -15.73
N HIS A 32 -2.07 37.01 -16.98
CA HIS A 32 -2.87 37.39 -18.15
C HIS A 32 -4.15 36.54 -18.29
N MET A 33 -4.06 35.22 -18.13
CA MET A 33 -5.23 34.34 -18.17
C MET A 33 -6.23 34.62 -17.02
N SER A 34 -5.76 35.03 -15.85
CA SER A 34 -6.65 35.48 -14.77
C SER A 34 -7.43 36.73 -15.15
N ALA A 35 -6.77 37.73 -15.77
CA ALA A 35 -7.45 38.92 -16.26
C ALA A 35 -8.45 38.59 -17.39
N MET A 36 -8.10 37.66 -18.30
CA MET A 36 -9.04 37.15 -19.31
C MET A 36 -10.24 36.43 -18.70
N HIS A 37 -10.04 35.71 -17.60
CA HIS A 37 -11.11 35.02 -16.89
C HIS A 37 -12.11 36.00 -16.27
N GLU A 38 -11.59 37.07 -15.66
CA GLU A 38 -12.38 38.15 -15.06
C GLU A 38 -13.14 38.95 -16.12
N SER A 39 -12.52 39.26 -17.26
CA SER A 39 -13.19 40.01 -18.34
C SER A 39 -14.28 39.20 -19.04
N GLY A 40 -14.10 37.88 -19.20
CA GLY A 40 -15.02 37.00 -19.89
C GLY A 40 -15.09 37.18 -21.43
N VAL A 41 -14.33 38.13 -21.99
CA VAL A 41 -14.31 38.44 -23.43
C VAL A 41 -12.91 38.21 -23.97
N PHE A 42 -12.80 37.52 -25.11
CA PHE A 42 -11.52 37.28 -25.77
C PHE A 42 -11.33 38.25 -26.93
N ASN A 43 -10.21 38.96 -26.91
CA ASN A 43 -9.73 39.76 -28.03
C ASN A 43 -8.77 38.94 -28.92
N ALA A 44 -8.35 39.51 -30.05
CA ALA A 44 -7.44 38.83 -30.98
C ALA A 44 -6.05 38.52 -30.37
N GLY A 45 -5.56 39.36 -29.46
CA GLY A 45 -4.30 39.14 -28.74
C GLY A 45 -4.38 37.95 -27.79
N ASP A 46 -5.50 37.80 -27.10
CA ASP A 46 -5.75 36.65 -26.21
C ASP A 46 -5.70 35.32 -26.98
N LEU A 47 -6.30 35.29 -28.18
CA LEU A 47 -6.25 34.12 -29.07
C LEU A 47 -4.82 33.79 -29.53
N VAL A 48 -4.01 34.82 -29.80
CA VAL A 48 -2.58 34.66 -30.12
C VAL A 48 -1.82 34.08 -28.92
N ILE A 49 -2.11 34.55 -27.70
CA ILE A 49 -1.46 34.07 -26.48
C ILE A 49 -1.82 32.61 -26.21
N LEU A 50 -3.10 32.23 -26.33
CA LEU A 50 -3.52 30.83 -26.22
C LEU A 50 -2.86 29.94 -27.29
N THR A 51 -2.63 30.48 -28.49
CA THR A 51 -1.89 29.79 -29.55
C THR A 51 -0.41 29.63 -29.20
N ALA A 52 0.23 30.66 -28.64
CA ALA A 52 1.61 30.61 -28.18
C ALA A 52 1.81 29.57 -27.07
N ILE A 53 0.89 29.51 -26.09
CA ILE A 53 0.93 28.50 -25.01
C ILE A 53 0.95 27.08 -25.60
N SER A 54 0.17 26.82 -26.68
CA SER A 54 0.13 25.52 -27.36
C SER A 54 1.44 25.09 -28.03
N SER A 55 2.29 26.05 -28.42
CA SER A 55 3.57 25.79 -29.07
C SER A 55 4.75 25.82 -28.13
N ILE A 56 4.61 26.50 -26.98
CA ILE A 56 5.68 26.64 -25.98
C ILE A 56 5.67 25.48 -24.98
N TYR A 57 4.48 25.06 -24.53
CA TYR A 57 4.34 24.08 -23.46
C TYR A 57 3.77 22.74 -23.96
N PRO A 58 4.13 21.61 -23.31
CA PRO A 58 3.57 20.31 -23.63
C PRO A 58 2.08 20.27 -23.29
N THR A 59 1.26 19.93 -24.29
CA THR A 59 -0.20 19.83 -24.13
C THR A 59 -0.67 18.41 -23.75
N SER A 60 0.24 17.44 -23.71
CA SER A 60 -0.05 16.04 -23.38
C SER A 60 -0.12 15.72 -21.89
N ASP A 61 0.49 16.54 -21.04
CA ASP A 61 0.62 16.25 -19.61
C ASP A 61 -0.73 16.08 -18.94
N HIS A 62 -0.80 15.24 -17.91
CA HIS A 62 -2.04 15.03 -17.14
C HIS A 62 -2.53 16.34 -16.51
N PHE A 63 -1.61 17.09 -15.90
CA PHE A 63 -1.84 18.39 -15.33
C PHE A 63 -0.63 19.30 -15.59
N HIS A 64 -0.86 20.53 -16.05
CA HIS A 64 0.18 21.50 -16.30
C HIS A 64 -0.27 22.91 -15.90
N GLN A 65 0.59 23.65 -15.19
CA GLN A 65 0.22 24.89 -14.50
C GLN A 65 -0.25 26.06 -15.40
N VAL A 66 0.15 26.07 -16.67
CA VAL A 66 -0.27 27.07 -17.68
C VAL A 66 -1.29 26.49 -18.68
N VAL A 67 -0.98 25.37 -19.31
CA VAL A 67 -1.85 24.69 -20.30
C VAL A 67 -3.21 24.28 -19.73
N THR A 68 -3.29 23.71 -18.52
CA THR A 68 -4.57 23.28 -17.95
C THR A 68 -5.51 24.48 -17.71
N PRO A 69 -5.07 25.61 -17.14
CA PRO A 69 -5.89 26.83 -17.12
C PRO A 69 -6.26 27.37 -18.51
N ALA A 70 -5.35 27.30 -19.49
CA ALA A 70 -5.64 27.79 -20.85
C ALA A 70 -6.79 27.01 -21.51
N ILE A 71 -6.79 25.68 -21.37
CA ILE A 71 -7.82 24.84 -21.97
C ILE A 71 -9.16 24.94 -21.23
N THR A 72 -9.16 25.09 -19.90
CA THR A 72 -10.39 25.31 -19.13
C THR A 72 -11.00 26.68 -19.44
N LEU A 73 -10.17 27.70 -19.67
CA LEU A 73 -10.60 29.03 -20.07
C LEU A 73 -11.24 29.01 -21.47
N MET A 74 -10.65 28.29 -22.44
CA MET A 74 -11.27 28.03 -23.74
C MET A 74 -12.61 27.28 -23.62
N GLY A 75 -12.68 26.24 -22.78
CA GLY A 75 -13.91 25.51 -22.50
C GLY A 75 -15.02 26.40 -21.94
N ARG A 76 -14.70 27.21 -20.91
CA ARG A 76 -15.62 28.19 -20.34
C ARG A 76 -16.14 29.18 -21.39
N TRP A 77 -15.25 29.70 -22.24
CA TRP A 77 -15.68 30.62 -23.30
C TRP A 77 -16.67 29.96 -24.25
N LEU A 78 -16.38 28.73 -24.69
CA LEU A 78 -17.26 27.94 -25.56
C LEU A 78 -18.59 27.59 -24.90
N GLU A 79 -18.65 27.51 -23.58
CA GLU A 79 -19.88 27.24 -22.84
C GLU A 79 -20.75 28.49 -22.73
N MET A 80 -20.17 29.57 -22.22
CA MET A 80 -20.85 30.83 -21.89
C MET A 80 -21.25 31.65 -23.11
N ASN A 81 -20.54 31.50 -24.24
CA ASN A 81 -20.88 32.16 -25.49
C ASN A 81 -21.66 31.20 -26.39
N ALA A 82 -22.93 31.50 -26.64
CA ALA A 82 -23.70 30.79 -27.65
C ALA A 82 -23.20 31.17 -29.06
N PRO A 83 -23.21 30.24 -30.04
CA PRO A 83 -22.90 30.57 -31.43
C PRO A 83 -23.85 31.66 -31.95
N ALA A 84 -23.28 32.74 -32.46
CA ALA A 84 -23.98 33.87 -33.07
C ALA A 84 -23.12 34.44 -34.21
N PRO A 85 -23.71 35.05 -35.25
CA PRO A 85 -22.94 35.55 -36.40
C PRO A 85 -21.72 36.41 -36.03
N ALA A 86 -21.81 37.19 -34.95
CA ALA A 86 -20.72 38.03 -34.44
C ALA A 86 -19.53 37.25 -33.86
N ASN A 87 -19.73 36.03 -33.34
CA ASN A 87 -18.71 35.25 -32.63
C ASN A 87 -18.38 33.90 -33.29
N LEU A 88 -19.02 33.54 -34.41
CA LEU A 88 -18.80 32.28 -35.11
C LEU A 88 -17.34 32.04 -35.46
N ALA A 89 -16.66 33.03 -36.05
CA ALA A 89 -15.25 32.92 -36.42
C ALA A 89 -14.34 32.68 -35.19
N THR A 90 -14.58 33.41 -34.10
CA THR A 90 -13.86 33.25 -32.84
C THR A 90 -14.09 31.86 -32.24
N GLY A 91 -15.33 31.39 -32.22
CA GLY A 91 -15.65 30.06 -31.73
C GLY A 91 -15.05 28.94 -32.58
N ALA A 92 -15.07 29.08 -33.91
CA ALA A 92 -14.40 28.14 -34.80
C ALA A 92 -12.89 28.08 -34.53
N PHE A 93 -12.25 29.23 -34.30
CA PHE A 93 -10.83 29.30 -33.97
C PHE A 93 -10.52 28.64 -32.62
N ILE A 94 -11.31 28.92 -31.58
CA ILE A 94 -11.12 28.31 -30.25
C ILE A 94 -11.31 26.80 -30.31
N VAL A 95 -12.30 26.30 -31.06
CA VAL A 95 -12.48 24.85 -31.27
C VAL A 95 -11.28 24.24 -31.99
N ALA A 96 -10.78 24.88 -33.05
CA ALA A 96 -9.58 24.42 -33.75
C ALA A 96 -8.35 24.38 -32.81
N LEU A 97 -8.22 25.35 -31.92
CA LEU A 97 -7.16 25.39 -30.93
C LEU A 97 -7.33 24.28 -29.88
N CYS A 98 -8.54 24.02 -29.39
CA CYS A 98 -8.87 22.88 -28.54
C CYS A 98 -8.46 21.54 -29.19
N ILE A 99 -8.74 21.36 -30.49
CA ILE A 99 -8.31 20.18 -31.26
C ILE A 99 -6.78 20.07 -31.27
N LYS A 100 -6.07 21.19 -31.51
CA LYS A 100 -4.60 21.23 -31.48
C LYS A 100 -4.04 20.83 -30.11
N TYR A 101 -4.60 21.36 -29.02
CA TYR A 101 -4.20 21.00 -27.65
C TYR A 101 -4.38 19.51 -27.37
N GLN A 102 -5.46 18.89 -27.87
CA GLN A 102 -5.75 17.48 -27.63
C GLN A 102 -5.21 16.53 -28.72
N SER A 103 -4.42 17.04 -29.67
CA SER A 103 -3.89 16.27 -30.79
C SER A 103 -3.09 15.04 -30.33
N LEU A 104 -2.34 15.14 -29.22
CA LEU A 104 -1.57 14.04 -28.65
C LEU A 104 -2.32 13.31 -27.50
N SER A 105 -2.89 14.06 -26.55
CA SER A 105 -3.53 13.48 -25.36
C SER A 105 -4.86 12.77 -25.64
N LYS A 106 -5.51 13.10 -26.78
CA LYS A 106 -6.83 12.60 -27.19
C LYS A 106 -7.91 12.75 -26.10
N ARG A 107 -7.80 13.73 -25.21
CA ARG A 107 -8.84 14.01 -24.20
C ARG A 107 -10.07 14.61 -24.87
N TYR A 108 -11.24 14.29 -24.32
CA TYR A 108 -12.53 14.74 -24.83
C TYR A 108 -12.87 16.14 -24.29
N ILE A 109 -13.40 17.01 -25.15
CA ILE A 109 -13.86 18.37 -24.79
C ILE A 109 -15.33 18.49 -25.22
N PRO A 110 -16.29 18.34 -24.30
CA PRO A 110 -17.71 18.37 -24.64
C PRO A 110 -18.18 19.73 -25.15
N GLU A 111 -17.64 20.82 -24.63
CA GLU A 111 -18.02 22.19 -24.98
C GLU A 111 -17.72 22.48 -26.46
N ALA A 112 -16.61 21.95 -26.98
CA ALA A 112 -16.21 22.10 -28.37
C ALA A 112 -17.19 21.40 -29.34
N VAL A 113 -17.64 20.18 -29.00
CA VAL A 113 -18.68 19.48 -29.77
C VAL A 113 -19.99 20.25 -29.72
N ARG A 114 -20.44 20.59 -28.50
CA ARG A 114 -21.69 21.30 -28.27
C ARG A 114 -21.74 22.62 -29.04
N TYR A 115 -20.69 23.44 -28.95
CA TYR A 115 -20.61 24.72 -29.65
C TYR A 115 -20.67 24.52 -31.17
N THR A 116 -19.89 23.57 -31.69
CA THR A 116 -19.84 23.28 -33.14
C THR A 116 -21.20 22.79 -33.66
N VAL A 117 -21.86 21.87 -32.96
CA VAL A 117 -23.20 21.37 -33.34
C VAL A 117 -24.23 22.50 -33.32
N LYS A 118 -24.23 23.33 -32.26
CA LYS A 118 -25.12 24.50 -32.17
C LYS A 118 -24.87 25.50 -33.30
N ALA A 119 -23.60 25.75 -33.65
CA ALA A 119 -23.23 26.64 -34.75
C ALA A 119 -23.78 26.15 -36.10
N LEU A 120 -23.68 24.85 -36.37
CA LEU A 120 -24.21 24.23 -37.59
C LEU A 120 -25.76 24.19 -37.63
N GLN A 121 -26.42 24.28 -36.48
CA GLN A 121 -27.88 24.27 -36.34
C GLN A 121 -28.51 25.68 -36.36
N LEU A 122 -27.72 26.75 -36.43
CA LEU A 122 -28.24 28.13 -36.41
C LEU A 122 -29.25 28.41 -37.52
N ARG A 123 -30.30 29.17 -37.14
CA ARG A 123 -31.36 29.66 -38.03
C ARG A 123 -31.55 31.17 -37.80
N PRO A 124 -31.57 32.01 -38.86
CA PRO A 124 -31.32 31.69 -40.27
C PRO A 124 -29.91 31.11 -40.49
N GLN A 125 -29.74 30.28 -41.53
CA GLN A 125 -28.45 29.63 -41.78
C GLN A 125 -27.40 30.70 -42.17
N PRO A 126 -26.24 30.74 -41.48
CA PRO A 126 -25.12 31.59 -41.88
C PRO A 126 -24.58 31.24 -43.27
N SER A 127 -23.70 32.10 -43.78
CA SER A 127 -22.98 31.86 -45.04
C SER A 127 -22.22 30.54 -45.01
N GLU A 128 -22.16 29.84 -46.14
CA GLU A 128 -21.37 28.60 -46.27
C GLU A 128 -19.90 28.81 -45.88
N LYS A 129 -19.34 29.99 -46.17
CA LYS A 129 -17.97 30.37 -45.79
C LYS A 129 -17.76 30.39 -44.28
N ASP A 130 -18.76 30.84 -43.52
CA ASP A 130 -18.69 30.95 -42.06
C ASP A 130 -18.90 29.59 -41.38
N LEU A 131 -19.67 28.69 -42.02
CA LEU A 131 -19.94 27.35 -41.51
C LEU A 131 -18.84 26.34 -41.85
N GLN A 132 -18.09 26.54 -42.94
CA GLN A 132 -17.07 25.59 -43.38
C GLN A 132 -16.00 25.27 -42.30
N PRO A 133 -15.47 26.24 -41.52
CA PRO A 133 -14.57 25.96 -40.41
C PRO A 133 -15.19 25.05 -39.35
N HIS A 134 -16.49 25.20 -39.06
CA HIS A 134 -17.20 24.34 -38.11
C HIS A 134 -17.38 22.92 -38.64
N VAL A 135 -17.64 22.75 -39.93
CA VAL A 135 -17.69 21.42 -40.56
C VAL A 135 -16.32 20.74 -40.47
N ASN A 136 -15.24 21.45 -40.81
CA ASN A 136 -13.88 20.92 -40.75
C ASN A 136 -13.51 20.51 -39.32
N ASN A 137 -13.80 21.37 -38.34
CA ASN A 137 -13.57 21.09 -36.92
C ASN A 137 -14.37 19.88 -36.43
N LEU A 138 -15.62 19.72 -36.88
CA LEU A 138 -16.45 18.58 -36.50
C LEU A 138 -15.84 17.27 -37.02
N LEU A 139 -15.38 17.23 -38.27
CA LEU A 139 -14.72 16.06 -38.85
C LEU A 139 -13.38 15.78 -38.16
N ALA A 140 -12.58 16.80 -37.90
CA ALA A 140 -11.31 16.65 -37.17
C ALA A 140 -11.53 16.12 -35.73
N MET A 141 -12.57 16.58 -35.04
CA MET A 141 -12.97 16.02 -33.73
C MET A 141 -13.42 14.55 -33.84
N ALA A 142 -14.16 14.21 -34.90
CA ALA A 142 -14.59 12.83 -35.14
C ALA A 142 -13.39 11.89 -35.38
N GLU A 143 -12.41 12.31 -36.18
CA GLU A 143 -11.17 11.57 -36.39
C GLU A 143 -10.37 11.44 -35.08
N LEU A 144 -10.21 12.56 -34.35
CA LEU A 144 -9.47 12.62 -33.10
C LEU A 144 -10.01 11.68 -32.03
N TRP A 145 -11.33 11.53 -31.94
CA TRP A 145 -12.03 10.75 -30.90
C TRP A 145 -12.65 9.46 -31.42
N SER A 146 -12.27 9.01 -32.62
CA SER A 146 -12.74 7.75 -33.24
C SER A 146 -12.55 6.51 -32.35
N ALA A 147 -11.54 6.51 -31.46
CA ALA A 147 -11.26 5.43 -30.53
C ALA A 147 -12.09 5.47 -29.23
N LYS A 148 -12.85 6.53 -28.96
CA LYS A 148 -13.63 6.64 -27.72
C LYS A 148 -14.85 5.70 -27.77
N THR A 149 -15.10 4.96 -26.69
CA THR A 149 -16.24 4.04 -26.59
C THR A 149 -17.59 4.75 -26.73
N ALA A 150 -17.66 6.03 -26.34
CA ALA A 150 -18.84 6.88 -26.47
C ALA A 150 -18.95 7.60 -27.83
N PHE A 151 -18.12 7.27 -28.83
CA PHE A 151 -18.12 7.94 -30.14
C PHE A 151 -19.51 8.01 -30.77
N GLY A 152 -20.27 6.91 -30.69
CA GLY A 152 -21.64 6.84 -31.19
C GLY A 152 -22.56 7.87 -30.53
N GLN A 153 -22.46 8.04 -29.21
CA GLN A 153 -23.28 9.00 -28.44
C GLN A 153 -22.84 10.45 -28.67
N ILE A 154 -21.55 10.68 -28.89
CA ILE A 154 -21.00 12.03 -29.07
C ILE A 154 -21.48 12.63 -30.40
N PHE A 155 -21.46 11.84 -31.48
CA PHE A 155 -21.71 12.35 -32.84
C PHE A 155 -23.08 11.97 -33.42
N SER A 156 -23.88 11.12 -32.75
CA SER A 156 -25.24 10.75 -33.17
C SER A 156 -26.25 10.97 -32.04
N PRO A 157 -27.45 11.52 -32.32
CA PRO A 157 -27.93 11.96 -33.63
C PRO A 157 -27.56 13.42 -33.98
N ALA A 158 -27.24 14.26 -33.00
CA ALA A 158 -27.25 15.72 -33.17
C ALA A 158 -26.21 16.25 -34.17
N ALA A 159 -24.98 15.71 -34.16
CA ALA A 159 -23.94 16.17 -35.08
C ALA A 159 -24.18 15.68 -36.52
N LEU A 160 -24.59 14.41 -36.67
CA LEU A 160 -24.94 13.85 -37.98
C LEU A 160 -26.14 14.58 -38.60
N SER A 161 -27.20 14.83 -37.83
CA SER A 161 -28.38 15.54 -38.33
C SER A 161 -28.08 17.00 -38.68
N ALA A 162 -27.21 17.66 -37.91
CA ALA A 162 -26.74 19.01 -38.22
C ALA A 162 -26.02 19.05 -39.58
N LEU A 163 -25.13 18.09 -39.86
CA LEU A 163 -24.45 18.02 -41.17
C LEU A 163 -25.41 17.69 -42.32
N GLN A 164 -26.38 16.79 -42.10
CA GLN A 164 -27.37 16.42 -43.13
C GLN A 164 -28.30 17.58 -43.49
N ALA A 165 -28.59 18.47 -42.55
CA ALA A 165 -29.43 19.65 -42.76
C ALA A 165 -28.72 20.80 -43.52
N LEU A 166 -27.41 20.71 -43.70
CA LEU A 166 -26.63 21.71 -44.45
C LEU A 166 -26.60 21.38 -45.94
N LYS A 167 -26.89 22.37 -46.77
CA LYS A 167 -26.75 22.26 -48.23
C LYS A 167 -25.26 22.11 -48.57
N GLY A 168 -24.93 21.27 -49.55
CA GLY A 168 -23.54 21.06 -50.03
C GLY A 168 -22.68 20.07 -49.23
N GLN A 169 -23.04 19.72 -48.00
CA GLN A 169 -22.19 18.91 -47.10
C GLN A 169 -22.49 17.39 -47.12
N LYS A 170 -22.87 16.86 -48.30
CA LYS A 170 -23.20 15.42 -48.48
C LYS A 170 -22.00 14.50 -48.21
N LYS A 171 -20.81 14.89 -48.68
CA LYS A 171 -19.57 14.10 -48.46
C LYS A 171 -19.22 14.02 -46.98
N SER A 172 -19.27 15.16 -46.28
CA SER A 172 -18.98 15.27 -44.84
C SER A 172 -19.95 14.45 -43.98
N SER A 173 -21.25 14.50 -44.30
CA SER A 173 -22.26 13.69 -43.61
C SER A 173 -22.12 12.18 -43.89
N GLN A 174 -21.79 11.79 -45.13
CA GLN A 174 -21.49 10.40 -45.47
C GLN A 174 -20.25 9.89 -44.72
N HIS A 175 -19.17 10.68 -44.65
CA HIS A 175 -17.97 10.31 -43.92
C HIS A 175 -18.27 10.02 -42.43
N LEU A 176 -18.98 10.93 -41.75
CA LEU A 176 -19.36 10.73 -40.36
C LEU A 176 -20.28 9.52 -40.17
N SER A 177 -21.20 9.27 -41.12
CA SER A 177 -22.09 8.10 -41.10
C SER A 177 -21.30 6.78 -41.17
N ILE A 178 -20.27 6.72 -42.02
CA ILE A 178 -19.37 5.56 -42.12
C ILE A 178 -18.59 5.35 -40.81
N MET A 179 -18.05 6.42 -40.20
CA MET A 179 -17.36 6.29 -38.91
C MET A 179 -18.30 5.79 -37.82
N LEU A 180 -19.55 6.25 -37.81
CA LEU A 180 -20.57 5.79 -36.85
C LEU A 180 -20.93 4.32 -37.05
N SER A 181 -21.03 3.83 -38.29
CA SER A 181 -21.28 2.41 -38.55
C SER A 181 -20.10 1.54 -38.09
N GLN A 182 -18.87 1.98 -38.36
CA GLN A 182 -17.65 1.31 -37.87
C GLN A 182 -17.57 1.29 -36.34
N ALA A 183 -17.90 2.40 -35.68
CA ALA A 183 -17.93 2.46 -34.22
C ALA A 183 -18.97 1.53 -33.60
N ARG A 184 -20.14 1.35 -34.24
CA ARG A 184 -21.15 0.38 -33.82
C ARG A 184 -20.62 -1.05 -33.87
N LEU A 185 -19.91 -1.43 -34.93
CA LEU A 185 -19.31 -2.76 -35.08
C LEU A 185 -18.21 -3.04 -34.04
N ARG A 186 -17.43 -2.01 -33.66
CA ARG A 186 -16.34 -2.11 -32.68
C ARG A 186 -16.79 -2.08 -31.22
N ARG A 187 -18.03 -1.65 -30.94
CA ARG A 187 -18.51 -1.46 -29.56
C ARG A 187 -18.59 -2.79 -28.80
N ARG A 188 -18.17 -2.78 -27.53
CA ARG A 188 -18.24 -3.91 -26.59
C ARG A 188 -18.91 -3.47 -25.28
N PRO A 189 -19.55 -4.38 -24.54
CA PRO A 189 -20.06 -4.08 -23.20
C PRO A 189 -18.93 -3.67 -22.25
N LEU A 190 -19.26 -2.87 -21.23
CA LEU A 190 -18.28 -2.40 -20.24
C LEU A 190 -18.11 -3.43 -19.14
N GLU A 191 -16.86 -3.84 -18.91
CA GLU A 191 -16.51 -4.78 -17.84
C GLU A 191 -15.44 -4.16 -16.93
N LEU A 192 -15.81 -3.07 -16.24
CA LEU A 192 -14.89 -2.27 -15.43
C LEU A 192 -14.45 -2.96 -14.14
N HIS A 193 -15.28 -3.85 -13.60
CA HIS A 193 -15.11 -4.46 -12.29
C HIS A 193 -14.38 -5.81 -12.34
N HIS A 194 -13.26 -5.86 -13.05
CA HIS A 194 -12.35 -7.00 -13.05
C HIS A 194 -11.20 -6.79 -12.06
N HIS A 195 -11.52 -6.85 -10.76
CA HIS A 195 -10.53 -6.70 -9.69
C HIS A 195 -9.80 -8.02 -9.44
N ARG A 196 -8.47 -7.97 -9.31
CA ARG A 196 -7.69 -9.13 -8.90
C ARG A 196 -7.96 -9.40 -7.41
N PRO A 197 -8.23 -10.66 -7.00
CA PRO A 197 -8.42 -10.97 -5.60
C PRO A 197 -7.15 -10.65 -4.81
N LEU A 198 -7.31 -10.12 -3.60
CA LEU A 198 -6.19 -9.83 -2.72
C LEU A 198 -5.51 -11.14 -2.28
N PRO A 199 -4.18 -11.19 -2.16
CA PRO A 199 -3.50 -12.36 -1.62
C PRO A 199 -3.81 -12.54 -0.13
N ILE A 200 -3.63 -13.76 0.36
CA ILE A 200 -3.71 -14.07 1.79
C ILE A 200 -2.64 -13.24 2.52
N ARG A 201 -3.02 -12.60 3.63
CA ARG A 201 -2.09 -11.83 4.46
C ARG A 201 -0.99 -12.73 5.00
N THR A 202 0.25 -12.46 4.60
CA THR A 202 1.42 -13.15 5.14
C THR A 202 1.81 -12.60 6.50
N SER A 203 2.19 -13.49 7.42
CA SER A 203 2.75 -13.13 8.71
C SER A 203 4.25 -13.45 8.72
N ILE A 204 5.05 -12.58 9.32
CA ILE A 204 6.49 -12.83 9.51
C ILE A 204 6.62 -13.74 10.74
N PRO A 205 7.22 -14.94 10.62
CA PRO A 205 7.45 -15.79 11.77
C PRO A 205 8.40 -15.10 12.73
N LYS A 206 8.09 -15.15 14.03
CA LYS A 206 8.98 -14.65 15.08
C LYS A 206 9.96 -15.77 15.45
N PHE A 207 11.23 -15.59 15.14
CA PHE A 207 12.30 -16.51 15.51
C PHE A 207 13.58 -15.72 15.85
N GLU A 208 14.49 -16.36 16.57
CA GLU A 208 15.84 -15.84 16.83
C GLU A 208 16.78 -16.41 15.76
N GLU A 209 17.55 -15.57 15.07
CA GLU A 209 18.43 -16.01 13.98
C GLU A 209 19.52 -16.99 14.47
N ASN A 210 20.08 -16.73 15.65
CA ASN A 210 21.08 -17.58 16.30
C ASN A 210 20.46 -18.34 17.48
N PHE A 211 19.43 -19.15 17.22
CA PHE A 211 18.75 -19.93 18.24
C PHE A 211 19.66 -21.01 18.84
N ASN A 212 19.80 -21.00 20.16
CA ASN A 212 20.50 -22.00 20.95
C ASN A 212 19.54 -22.57 22.01
N PRO A 213 19.23 -23.87 21.99
CA PRO A 213 18.34 -24.50 22.96
C PRO A 213 18.75 -24.33 24.43
N ASP A 214 20.05 -24.21 24.72
CA ASP A 214 20.56 -24.07 26.09
C ASP A 214 20.43 -22.65 26.64
N LYS A 215 20.14 -21.68 25.76
CA LYS A 215 20.04 -20.25 26.12
C LYS A 215 18.58 -19.84 26.23
N HIS A 216 18.26 -19.13 27.32
CA HIS A 216 16.97 -18.47 27.47
C HIS A 216 17.04 -17.06 26.88
N TYR A 217 16.10 -16.74 25.98
CA TYR A 217 15.96 -15.43 25.35
C TYR A 217 14.82 -14.67 26.02
N ASP A 218 15.15 -13.63 26.79
CA ASP A 218 14.18 -12.68 27.36
C ASP A 218 14.59 -11.26 26.94
N PRO A 219 13.67 -10.44 26.38
CA PRO A 219 13.97 -9.03 26.08
C PRO A 219 14.39 -8.21 27.31
N ASP A 220 13.91 -8.58 28.49
CA ASP A 220 14.18 -7.89 29.76
C ASP A 220 15.31 -8.59 30.53
N ARG A 221 16.43 -7.87 30.66
CA ARG A 221 17.66 -8.41 31.29
C ARG A 221 17.50 -8.66 32.78
N GLU A 222 16.81 -7.77 33.50
CA GLU A 222 16.67 -7.91 34.96
C GLU A 222 15.89 -9.18 35.31
N ARG A 223 14.85 -9.48 34.52
CA ARG A 223 14.05 -10.69 34.68
C ARG A 223 14.86 -11.95 34.37
N ALA A 224 15.66 -11.91 33.31
CA ALA A 224 16.54 -13.03 32.94
C ALA A 224 17.57 -13.32 34.05
N ASP A 225 18.22 -12.29 34.58
CA ASP A 225 19.24 -12.42 35.62
C ASP A 225 18.64 -12.91 36.94
N ALA A 226 17.47 -12.38 37.34
CA ALA A 226 16.75 -12.85 38.52
C ALA A 226 16.34 -14.33 38.40
N ALA A 227 15.87 -14.76 37.22
CA ALA A 227 15.52 -16.16 36.98
C ALA A 227 16.76 -17.08 37.02
N LYS A 228 17.89 -16.63 36.43
CA LYS A 228 19.17 -17.34 36.47
C LYS A 228 19.64 -17.54 37.91
N LEU A 229 19.65 -16.47 38.72
CA LEU A 229 20.08 -16.53 40.12
C LEU A 229 19.19 -17.47 40.94
N LYS A 230 17.87 -17.43 40.74
CA LYS A 230 16.92 -18.37 41.38
C LYS A 230 17.23 -19.83 41.03
N LYS A 231 17.59 -20.11 39.77
CA LYS A 231 17.93 -21.47 39.31
C LYS A 231 19.23 -21.96 39.96
N GLU A 232 20.25 -21.12 40.02
CA GLU A 232 21.53 -21.40 40.68
C GLU A 232 21.31 -21.67 42.18
N TYR A 233 20.60 -20.78 42.88
CA TYR A 233 20.26 -20.97 44.29
C TYR A 233 19.55 -22.31 44.55
N LYS A 234 18.57 -22.68 43.72
CA LYS A 234 17.84 -23.96 43.87
C LYS A 234 18.76 -25.17 43.64
N ARG A 235 19.68 -25.09 42.67
CA ARG A 235 20.65 -26.15 42.37
C ARG A 235 21.60 -26.35 43.54
N GLU A 236 22.22 -25.28 44.01
CA GLU A 236 23.17 -25.31 45.12
C GLU A 236 22.51 -25.79 46.41
N ARG A 237 21.32 -25.26 46.73
CA ARG A 237 20.55 -25.71 47.90
C ARG A 237 20.25 -27.20 47.82
N LYS A 238 19.84 -27.72 46.65
CA LYS A 238 19.55 -29.16 46.49
C LYS A 238 20.81 -30.01 46.61
N GLY A 239 21.95 -29.52 46.11
CA GLY A 239 23.26 -30.16 46.25
C GLY A 239 23.70 -30.25 47.71
N ALA A 240 23.74 -29.13 48.41
CA ALA A 240 24.10 -29.06 49.83
C ALA A 240 23.22 -29.97 50.70
N VAL A 241 21.89 -29.94 50.51
CA VAL A 241 20.97 -30.82 51.25
C VAL A 241 21.23 -32.30 50.93
N ARG A 242 21.64 -32.63 49.70
CA ARG A 242 21.96 -34.02 49.33
C ARG A 242 23.23 -34.50 50.04
N GLU A 243 24.27 -33.67 50.13
CA GLU A 243 25.50 -34.02 50.85
C GLU A 243 25.24 -34.17 52.35
N LEU A 244 24.53 -33.23 52.99
CA LEU A 244 24.16 -33.35 54.40
C LEU A 244 23.38 -34.63 54.71
N ARG A 245 22.51 -35.08 53.78
CA ARG A 245 21.80 -36.36 53.94
C ARG A 245 22.72 -37.57 53.81
N LYS A 246 23.74 -37.52 52.94
CA LYS A 246 24.75 -38.58 52.83
C LYS A 246 25.60 -38.65 54.10
N ASP A 247 26.03 -37.51 54.62
CA ASP A 247 26.82 -37.40 55.85
C ASP A 247 26.03 -37.93 57.05
N ALA A 248 24.77 -37.52 57.18
CA ALA A 248 23.88 -38.04 58.22
C ALA A 248 23.72 -39.57 58.13
N ASN A 249 23.54 -40.11 56.92
CA ASN A 249 23.45 -41.56 56.71
C ASN A 249 24.77 -42.27 57.03
N PHE A 250 25.91 -41.65 56.74
CA PHE A 250 27.23 -42.20 57.05
C PHE A 250 27.46 -42.27 58.57
N ILE A 251 27.23 -41.15 59.28
CA ILE A 251 27.33 -41.07 60.74
C ILE A 251 26.40 -42.08 61.40
N ALA A 252 25.16 -42.20 60.92
CA ALA A 252 24.20 -43.17 61.46
C ALA A 252 24.68 -44.63 61.32
N ARG A 253 25.35 -44.98 60.21
CA ARG A 253 25.93 -46.31 60.02
C ARG A 253 27.13 -46.56 60.94
N GLU A 254 28.02 -45.57 61.07
CA GLU A 254 29.17 -45.62 61.97
C GLU A 254 28.74 -45.82 63.44
N GLN A 255 27.85 -44.95 63.93
CA GLN A 255 27.33 -45.05 65.30
C GLN A 255 26.64 -46.39 65.58
N LEU A 256 25.90 -46.93 64.60
CA LEU A 256 25.26 -48.23 64.73
C LEU A 256 26.27 -49.37 64.77
N ARG A 257 27.37 -49.29 63.99
CA ARG A 257 28.46 -50.25 64.04
C ARG A 257 29.15 -50.24 65.40
N GLU A 258 29.57 -49.06 65.88
CA GLU A 258 30.20 -48.90 67.20
C GLU A 258 29.30 -49.39 68.33
N LYS A 259 27.98 -49.12 68.25
CA LYS A 259 27.03 -49.63 69.24
C LYS A 259 26.94 -51.15 69.22
N LYS A 260 26.82 -51.78 68.05
CA LYS A 260 26.77 -53.25 67.93
C LYS A 260 28.04 -53.91 68.46
N GLU A 261 29.21 -53.34 68.19
CA GLU A 261 30.49 -53.85 68.69
C GLU A 261 30.54 -53.75 70.23
N ARG A 262 30.19 -52.59 70.81
CA ARG A 262 30.10 -52.43 72.28
C ARG A 262 29.11 -53.38 72.93
N ASP A 263 27.92 -53.53 72.34
CA ASP A 263 26.88 -54.43 72.87
C ASP A 263 27.32 -55.90 72.80
N ALA A 264 28.01 -56.30 71.71
CA ALA A 264 28.56 -57.65 71.55
C ALA A 264 29.70 -57.94 72.56
N GLU A 265 30.58 -56.97 72.81
CA GLU A 265 31.62 -57.06 73.83
C GLU A 265 31.02 -57.19 75.23
N TYR A 266 30.01 -56.39 75.55
CA TYR A 266 29.28 -56.47 76.81
C TYR A 266 28.58 -57.82 77.00
N GLU A 267 27.87 -58.30 75.98
CA GLU A 267 27.21 -59.62 76.02
C GLU A 267 28.21 -60.76 76.22
N LYS A 268 29.35 -60.71 75.51
CA LYS A 268 30.40 -61.73 75.66
C LYS A 268 30.96 -61.74 77.08
N LYS A 269 31.19 -60.55 77.65
CA LYS A 269 31.61 -60.39 79.05
C LYS A 269 30.55 -60.92 80.02
N TYR A 270 29.28 -60.57 79.81
CA TYR A 270 28.16 -61.01 80.65
C TYR A 270 27.97 -62.53 80.61
N LYS A 271 27.92 -63.14 79.41
CA LYS A 271 27.81 -64.60 79.23
C LYS A 271 28.96 -65.34 79.92
N ARG A 272 30.19 -64.83 79.85
CA ARG A 272 31.34 -65.38 80.58
C ARG A 272 31.11 -65.36 82.09
N LEU A 273 30.73 -64.20 82.64
CA LEU A 273 30.49 -64.04 84.08
C LEU A 273 29.34 -64.93 84.59
N VAL A 274 28.23 -65.02 83.85
CA VAL A 274 27.10 -65.88 84.22
C VAL A 274 27.48 -67.36 84.16
N ALA A 275 28.21 -67.79 83.12
CA ALA A 275 28.67 -69.17 83.03
C ALA A 275 29.64 -69.54 84.15
N GLU A 276 30.48 -68.60 84.58
CA GLU A 276 31.40 -68.75 85.72
C GLU A 276 30.62 -68.93 87.03
N ILE A 277 29.69 -68.02 87.34
CA ILE A 277 28.82 -68.10 88.54
C ILE A 277 28.00 -69.40 88.54
N GLN A 278 27.32 -69.72 87.43
CA GLN A 278 26.50 -70.93 87.34
C GLN A 278 27.35 -72.21 87.39
N GLY A 279 28.58 -72.15 86.89
CA GLY A 279 29.55 -73.23 87.00
C GLY A 279 29.94 -73.50 88.45
N GLU A 280 30.26 -72.45 89.21
CA GLU A 280 30.58 -72.51 90.63
C GLU A 280 29.39 -72.99 91.48
N GLU A 281 28.25 -72.29 91.41
CA GLU A 281 27.04 -72.65 92.17
C GLU A 281 26.50 -74.03 91.81
N GLY A 282 26.53 -74.39 90.52
CA GLY A 282 26.08 -75.70 90.04
C GLY A 282 26.98 -76.85 90.51
N HIS A 283 28.28 -76.58 90.66
CA HIS A 283 29.22 -77.54 91.24
C HIS A 283 28.92 -77.76 92.73
N GLU A 284 28.73 -76.68 93.51
CA GLU A 284 28.37 -76.75 94.93
C GLU A 284 27.01 -77.43 95.16
N ALA A 285 25.99 -77.11 94.35
CA ALA A 285 24.66 -77.73 94.45
C ALA A 285 24.71 -79.24 94.17
N LYS A 286 25.50 -79.68 93.19
CA LYS A 286 25.71 -81.12 92.91
C LYS A 286 26.46 -81.82 94.03
N GLN A 287 27.43 -81.16 94.66
CA GLN A 287 28.10 -81.68 95.84
C GLN A 287 27.10 -81.87 97.00
N TYR A 288 26.26 -80.87 97.26
CA TYR A 288 25.21 -80.95 98.28
C TYR A 288 24.17 -82.05 98.00
N GLU A 289 23.71 -82.20 96.74
CA GLU A 289 22.80 -83.29 96.33
C GLU A 289 23.41 -84.68 96.54
N ARG A 290 24.72 -84.85 96.24
CA ARG A 290 25.44 -86.11 96.51
C ARG A 290 25.46 -86.42 98.01
N GLU A 291 25.80 -85.45 98.85
CA GLU A 291 25.77 -85.63 100.31
C GLU A 291 24.37 -85.97 100.82
N LYS A 292 23.33 -85.32 100.29
CA LYS A 292 21.93 -85.57 100.64
C LYS A 292 21.47 -86.98 100.22
N ARG A 293 21.84 -87.46 99.04
CA ARG A 293 21.54 -88.83 98.58
C ARG A 293 22.22 -89.88 99.45
N MET A 294 23.47 -89.65 99.84
CA MET A 294 24.20 -90.53 100.77
C MET A 294 23.50 -90.61 102.14
N ARG A 295 22.86 -89.53 102.60
CA ARG A 295 22.06 -89.54 103.84
C ARG A 295 20.71 -90.28 103.69
N LYS A 296 20.05 -90.21 102.53
CA LYS A 296 18.78 -90.92 102.26
C LYS A 296 18.94 -92.43 102.07
N SER A 297 20.07 -92.90 101.54
CA SER A 297 20.38 -94.34 101.39
C SER A 297 20.65 -95.07 102.71
N LYS A 298 20.78 -94.33 103.82
CA LYS A 298 21.08 -94.85 105.16
C LYS A 298 19.82 -95.03 106.05
N ARG A 299 18.62 -94.95 105.48
CA ARG A 299 17.34 -95.04 106.18
C ARG A 299 16.45 -96.07 105.50
#